data_AF-K7S0W5-F1
#
_entry.id   AF-K7S0W5-F1
#
_cell.length_a   1.000
_cell.length_b   1.000
_cell.length_c   1.000
_cell.angle_alpha   90.00
_cell.angle_beta   90.00
_cell.angle_gamma   90.00
#
_symmetry.space_group_name_H-M   'P 1'
#
loop_
_entity.id
_entity.type
_entity.pdbx_description
1 polymer ?
#
loop_
_entity_poly.entity_id
_entity_poly.type
_entity_poly.pdbx_seq_one_letter_code
_entity_poly.pdbx_strand_id
1 'polypeptide(L)'
;MTLSTAVDTIPRLGRAMVEMPSRPTRIIQFGEGNFLRGFVDWSVQKLNERTDFNGGVAVVQPRPGGHVADLEAQGRLYTVQIQGLEDSHPVCEREVITAINSTVDPYTDWEGFLGLAEISEAAVIVSNTTEAGRSTCSPPTVAPPTMTTGWTARSR
;
A
#
# COMPACT_ATOMS: atom_id res chain seq x y z
N MET A 1 36.41 12.68 -16.22
CA MET A 1 34.97 12.97 -16.29
C MET A 1 34.38 12.54 -14.97
N THR A 2 34.18 13.49 -14.05
CA THR A 2 33.62 13.23 -12.72
C THR A 2 32.12 13.09 -12.89
N LEU A 3 31.59 11.87 -12.78
CA LEU A 3 30.14 11.67 -12.70
C LEU A 3 29.68 12.33 -11.40
N SER A 4 28.96 13.44 -11.54
CA SER A 4 28.29 14.10 -10.44
C SER A 4 27.21 13.15 -9.90
N THR A 5 27.52 12.42 -8.84
CA THR A 5 26.53 11.76 -7.99
C THR A 5 25.88 12.83 -7.11
N ALA A 6 25.18 13.77 -7.72
CA ALA A 6 24.11 14.44 -7.00
C ALA A 6 23.08 13.33 -6.76
N VAL A 7 22.91 12.92 -5.50
CA VAL A 7 21.71 12.19 -5.09
C VAL A 7 20.58 13.16 -5.34
N ASP A 8 19.98 13.05 -6.51
CA ASP A 8 18.92 13.92 -6.98
C ASP A 8 17.71 13.68 -6.09
N THR A 9 17.56 14.55 -5.08
CA THR A 9 16.61 14.39 -3.97
C THR A 9 15.19 14.35 -4.51
N ILE A 10 14.46 13.27 -4.23
CA ILE A 10 13.04 13.17 -4.60
C ILE A 10 12.28 14.23 -3.80
N PRO A 11 11.59 15.18 -4.46
CA PRO A 11 10.85 16.22 -3.76
C PRO A 11 9.68 15.62 -2.99
N ARG A 12 9.38 16.20 -1.82
CA ARG A 12 8.16 15.85 -1.08
C ARG A 12 6.93 16.28 -1.87
N LEU A 13 5.99 15.36 -2.04
CA LEU A 13 4.76 15.60 -2.79
C LEU A 13 3.66 16.22 -1.92
N GLY A 14 2.73 16.91 -2.56
CA GLY A 14 1.50 17.42 -1.95
C GLY A 14 0.36 17.49 -2.98
N ARG A 15 -0.89 17.48 -2.51
CA ARG A 15 -2.09 17.43 -3.38
C ARG A 15 -2.24 18.59 -4.36
N ALA A 16 -1.58 19.73 -4.13
CA ALA A 16 -1.58 20.84 -5.06
C ALA A 16 -0.76 20.56 -6.34
N MET A 17 0.11 19.55 -6.32
CA MET A 17 1.01 19.23 -7.43
C MET A 17 0.45 18.14 -8.36
N VAL A 18 -0.54 17.37 -7.90
CA VAL A 18 -1.03 16.17 -8.59
C VAL A 18 -2.54 16.07 -8.44
N GLU A 19 -3.26 15.97 -9.56
CA GLU A 19 -4.69 15.70 -9.56
C GLU A 19 -4.95 14.26 -9.10
N MET A 20 -5.79 14.11 -8.07
CA MET A 20 -6.14 12.82 -7.49
C MET A 20 -7.37 12.25 -8.20
N PRO A 21 -7.24 11.13 -8.93
CA PRO A 21 -8.38 10.51 -9.59
C PRO A 21 -9.34 9.95 -8.54
N SER A 22 -10.64 10.16 -8.73
CA SER A 22 -11.66 9.51 -7.90
C SER A 22 -11.88 8.09 -8.41
N ARG A 23 -11.50 7.09 -7.62
CA ARG A 23 -11.64 5.66 -7.95
C ARG A 23 -12.42 4.95 -6.84
N PRO A 24 -13.29 3.98 -7.15
CA PRO A 24 -13.84 3.09 -6.13
C PRO A 24 -12.72 2.31 -5.43
N THR A 25 -12.86 2.09 -4.13
CA THR A 25 -11.94 1.23 -3.38
C THR A 25 -12.22 -0.23 -3.72
N ARG A 26 -11.27 -0.87 -4.41
CA ARG A 26 -11.38 -2.28 -4.82
C ARG A 26 -10.44 -3.21 -4.06
N ILE A 27 -9.42 -2.64 -3.43
CA ILE A 27 -8.37 -3.39 -2.75
C ILE A 27 -8.27 -2.89 -1.31
N ILE A 28 -8.31 -3.82 -0.36
CA ILE A 28 -7.99 -3.56 1.05
C ILE A 28 -6.60 -4.16 1.31
N GLN A 29 -5.66 -3.31 1.72
CA GLN A 29 -4.27 -3.69 1.93
C GLN A 29 -3.92 -3.61 3.40
N PHE A 30 -3.55 -4.74 4.00
CA PHE A 30 -3.00 -4.80 5.35
C PHE A 30 -1.49 -4.67 5.28
N GLY A 31 -1.00 -3.51 5.69
CA GLY A 31 0.42 -3.15 5.65
C GLY A 31 0.71 -1.94 4.76
N GLU A 32 1.66 -1.14 5.22
CA GLU A 32 2.09 0.12 4.65
C GLU A 32 3.61 0.11 4.39
N GLY A 33 4.19 -1.07 4.25
CA GLY A 33 5.63 -1.24 4.00
C GLY A 33 6.06 -0.84 2.59
N ASN A 34 7.37 -0.62 2.42
CA ASN A 34 7.97 -0.29 1.11
C ASN A 34 7.68 -1.34 0.04
N PHE A 35 7.61 -2.64 0.40
CA PHE A 35 7.30 -3.69 -0.57
C PHE A 35 5.91 -3.53 -1.17
N LEU A 36 4.89 -3.34 -0.32
CA LEU A 36 3.51 -3.19 -0.78
C LEU A 36 3.37 -1.93 -1.65
N ARG A 37 3.99 -0.83 -1.24
CA ARG A 37 4.04 0.41 -2.04
C ARG A 37 4.77 0.26 -3.38
N GLY A 38 5.95 -0.35 -3.37
CA GLY A 38 6.80 -0.49 -4.54
C GLY A 38 6.32 -1.56 -5.53
N PHE A 39 5.50 -2.51 -5.07
CA PHE A 39 5.05 -3.64 -5.88
C PHE A 39 3.54 -3.65 -6.10
N VAL A 40 2.74 -3.72 -5.03
CA VAL A 40 1.28 -3.88 -5.13
C VAL A 40 0.64 -2.60 -5.61
N ASP A 41 0.85 -1.49 -4.88
CA ASP A 41 0.26 -0.20 -5.23
C ASP A 41 0.77 0.28 -6.61
N TRP A 42 2.05 0.07 -6.92
CA TRP A 42 2.62 0.33 -8.25
C TRP A 42 1.94 -0.52 -9.34
N SER A 43 1.70 -1.80 -9.10
CA SER A 43 0.96 -2.65 -10.04
C SER A 43 -0.47 -2.13 -10.25
N VAL A 44 -1.14 -1.66 -9.20
CA VAL A 44 -2.47 -1.05 -9.29
C VAL A 44 -2.43 0.25 -10.10
N GLN A 45 -1.41 1.08 -9.90
CA GLN A 45 -1.17 2.28 -10.72
C GLN A 45 -1.03 1.90 -12.20
N LYS A 46 -0.20 0.89 -12.53
CA LYS A 46 -0.04 0.40 -13.91
C LYS A 46 -1.30 -0.21 -14.49
N LEU A 47 -2.10 -0.91 -13.69
CA LEU A 47 -3.41 -1.40 -14.14
C LEU A 47 -4.34 -0.25 -14.48
N ASN A 48 -4.44 0.76 -13.62
CA ASN A 48 -5.26 1.95 -13.88
C ASN A 48 -4.80 2.75 -15.11
N GLU A 49 -3.50 2.73 -15.45
CA GLU A 49 -2.95 3.42 -16.62
C GLU A 49 -3.15 2.65 -17.93
N ARG A 50 -3.16 1.31 -17.86
CA ARG A 50 -3.14 0.44 -19.05
C ARG A 50 -4.48 -0.22 -19.35
N THR A 51 -5.42 -0.20 -18.41
CA THR A 51 -6.73 -0.85 -18.52
C THR A 51 -7.84 0.01 -17.89
N ASP A 52 -9.07 -0.48 -17.95
CA ASP A 52 -10.26 0.11 -17.34
C ASP A 52 -10.47 -0.33 -15.88
N PHE A 53 -9.44 -0.85 -15.19
CA PHE A 53 -9.55 -1.37 -13.82
C PHE A 53 -10.18 -0.36 -12.85
N ASN A 54 -9.82 0.92 -12.99
CA ASN A 54 -10.36 2.06 -12.23
C ASN A 54 -10.60 1.74 -10.75
N GLY A 55 -9.56 1.28 -10.06
CA GLY A 55 -9.64 0.83 -8.67
C GLY A 55 -8.57 1.49 -7.80
N GLY A 56 -8.93 1.81 -6.56
CA GLY A 56 -8.01 2.31 -5.55
C GLY A 56 -7.84 1.37 -4.36
N VAL A 57 -6.84 1.70 -3.54
CA VAL A 57 -6.38 0.91 -2.39
C VAL A 57 -6.74 1.63 -1.09
N ALA A 58 -7.38 0.92 -0.17
CA ALA A 58 -7.49 1.32 1.23
C ALA A 58 -6.39 0.63 2.04
N VAL A 59 -5.49 1.40 2.65
CA VAL A 59 -4.34 0.87 3.40
C VAL A 59 -4.66 0.84 4.89
N VAL A 60 -4.56 -0.33 5.50
CA VAL A 60 -4.77 -0.56 6.92
C VAL A 60 -3.43 -0.72 7.63
N GLN A 61 -3.23 0.05 8.69
CA GLN A 61 -2.07 -0.07 9.56
C GLN A 61 -2.10 -1.41 10.34
N PRO A 62 -1.06 -2.25 10.24
CA PRO A 62 -1.05 -3.58 10.84
C PRO A 62 -0.53 -3.60 12.29
N ARG A 63 0.07 -2.50 12.78
CA ARG A 63 0.64 -2.41 14.13
C ARG A 63 0.55 -1.00 14.70
N PRO A 64 0.50 -0.80 16.03
CA PRO A 64 0.55 0.54 16.62
C PRO A 64 1.82 1.28 16.21
N GLY A 65 1.70 2.58 15.88
CA GLY A 65 2.83 3.40 15.46
C GLY A 65 3.40 3.03 14.09
N GLY A 66 2.53 2.63 13.15
CA GLY A 66 2.88 2.47 11.75
C GLY A 66 2.96 3.80 11.00
N HIS A 67 2.91 3.74 9.67
CA HIS A 67 3.21 4.88 8.79
C HIS A 67 2.00 5.45 8.02
N VAL A 68 0.76 5.14 8.42
CA VAL A 68 -0.42 5.69 7.72
C VAL A 68 -0.54 7.20 7.90
N ALA A 69 -0.16 7.73 9.07
CA ALA A 69 -0.11 9.18 9.31
C ALA A 69 0.87 9.90 8.37
N ASP A 70 2.02 9.28 8.08
CA ASP A 70 3.02 9.82 7.14
C ASP A 70 2.45 9.91 5.72
N LEU A 71 1.69 8.89 5.31
CA LEU A 71 0.99 8.87 4.02
C LEU A 71 -0.08 9.96 3.95
N GLU A 72 -0.92 10.09 4.98
CA GLU A 72 -1.96 11.15 5.02
C GLU A 72 -1.34 12.55 4.99
N ALA A 73 -0.23 12.77 5.70
CA ALA A 73 0.50 14.04 5.70
C ALA A 73 1.12 14.42 4.34
N GLN A 74 1.19 13.48 3.39
CA GLN A 74 1.58 13.72 1.98
C GLN A 74 0.38 13.64 1.03
N GLY A 75 -0.84 13.63 1.56
CA GLY A 75 -2.05 13.51 0.76
C GLY A 75 -2.22 12.13 0.12
N ARG A 76 -1.50 11.12 0.64
CA ARG A 76 -1.41 9.72 0.18
C ARG A 76 -0.67 9.56 -1.14
N LEU A 77 0.16 10.54 -1.47
CA LEU A 77 1.05 10.54 -2.61
C LEU A 77 2.45 10.12 -2.17
N TYR A 78 3.14 9.38 -3.03
CA TYR A 78 4.55 9.07 -2.87
C TYR A 78 5.15 8.75 -4.23
N THR A 79 6.48 8.72 -4.31
CA THR A 79 7.20 8.38 -5.54
C THR A 79 7.76 6.97 -5.44
N VAL A 80 7.55 6.16 -6.47
CA VAL A 80 8.28 4.92 -6.68
C VAL A 80 9.43 5.21 -7.64
N GLN A 81 10.63 4.81 -7.26
CA GLN A 81 11.81 4.87 -8.11
C GLN A 81 12.15 3.45 -8.55
N ILE A 82 12.14 3.21 -9.86
CA ILE A 82 12.47 1.93 -10.47
C ILE A 82 13.90 2.03 -10.97
N GLN A 83 14.78 1.20 -10.43
CA GLN A 83 16.19 1.16 -10.82
C GLN A 83 16.53 -0.25 -11.29
N GLY A 84 17.23 -0.35 -12.41
CA GLY A 84 17.62 -1.64 -12.97
C GLY A 84 18.50 -1.52 -14.20
N LEU A 85 18.64 -2.63 -14.90
CA LEU A 85 19.28 -2.72 -16.20
C LEU A 85 18.25 -3.16 -17.23
N GLU A 86 18.07 -2.38 -18.28
CA GLU A 86 17.29 -2.74 -19.47
C GLU A 86 18.23 -2.77 -20.66
N ASP A 87 18.28 -3.88 -21.39
CA ASP A 87 19.22 -4.08 -22.51
C ASP A 87 20.69 -3.73 -22.15
N SER A 88 21.12 -4.08 -20.93
CA SER A 88 22.44 -3.74 -20.35
C SER A 88 22.71 -2.26 -20.10
N HIS A 89 21.70 -1.39 -20.23
CA HIS A 89 21.78 0.03 -19.92
C HIS A 89 21.12 0.32 -18.56
N PRO A 90 21.72 1.16 -17.72
CA PRO A 90 21.11 1.57 -16.45
C PRO A 90 19.84 2.38 -16.72
N VAL A 91 18.74 1.93 -16.14
CA VAL A 91 17.45 2.61 -16.16
C VAL A 91 17.12 3.10 -14.76
N CYS A 92 16.63 4.34 -14.68
CA CYS A 92 16.16 4.97 -13.47
C CYS A 92 14.88 5.76 -13.78
N GLU A 93 13.74 5.15 -13.53
CA GLU A 93 12.43 5.78 -13.71
C GLU A 93 11.87 6.21 -12.36
N ARG A 94 11.06 7.27 -12.39
CA ARG A 94 10.35 7.79 -11.21
C ARG A 94 8.90 8.00 -11.57
N GLU A 95 8.03 7.56 -10.68
CA GLU A 95 6.60 7.61 -10.90
C GLU A 95 5.89 8.03 -9.63
N VAL A 96 4.96 8.97 -9.77
CA VAL A 96 4.10 9.38 -8.66
C VAL A 96 2.92 8.42 -8.57
N ILE A 97 2.73 7.81 -7.41
CA ILE A 97 1.63 6.88 -7.17
C ILE A 97 0.42 7.64 -6.63
N THR A 98 -0.72 7.40 -7.27
CA THR A 98 -2.04 7.97 -6.91
C THR A 98 -3.08 6.89 -6.58
N ALA A 99 -2.63 5.65 -6.39
CA ALA A 99 -3.51 4.49 -6.21
C ALA A 99 -4.15 4.42 -4.81
N ILE A 100 -3.62 5.12 -3.81
CA ILE A 100 -4.14 5.08 -2.44
C ILE A 100 -5.34 6.03 -2.29
N ASN A 101 -6.52 5.44 -2.04
CA ASN A 101 -7.76 6.15 -1.82
C ASN A 101 -7.91 6.63 -0.37
N SER A 102 -7.50 5.80 0.57
CA SER A 102 -7.64 6.06 2.00
C SER A 102 -6.61 5.28 2.78
N THR A 103 -6.31 5.75 3.98
CA THR A 103 -5.59 4.99 4.99
C THR A 103 -6.44 4.90 6.25
N VAL A 104 -6.30 3.80 6.99
CA VAL A 104 -7.03 3.55 8.23
C VAL A 104 -6.06 3.06 9.28
N ASP A 105 -6.05 3.73 10.43
CA ASP A 105 -5.38 3.26 11.64
C ASP A 105 -6.43 2.59 12.54
N PRO A 106 -6.53 1.24 12.57
CA PRO A 106 -7.55 0.55 13.36
C PRO A 106 -7.36 0.72 14.88
N TYR A 107 -6.20 1.21 15.33
CA TYR A 107 -5.92 1.44 16.74
C TYR A 107 -6.46 2.79 17.23
N THR A 108 -6.71 3.73 16.31
CA THR A 108 -7.30 5.04 16.62
C THR A 108 -8.69 5.23 16.00
N ASP A 109 -9.01 4.48 14.94
CA ASP A 109 -10.26 4.54 14.18
C ASP A 109 -10.79 3.11 13.92
N TRP A 110 -11.34 2.51 14.97
CA TRP A 110 -11.90 1.16 14.90
C TRP A 110 -13.15 1.08 14.03
N GLU A 111 -14.00 2.11 14.09
CA GLU A 111 -15.24 2.16 13.29
C GLU A 111 -14.93 2.30 11.79
N GLY A 112 -13.98 3.18 11.42
CA GLY A 112 -13.52 3.30 10.04
C GLY A 112 -12.90 2.00 9.51
N PHE A 113 -12.22 1.24 10.38
CA PHE A 113 -11.73 -0.09 10.03
C PHE A 113 -12.86 -1.09 9.75
N LEU A 114 -13.89 -1.15 10.60
CA LEU A 114 -15.06 -2.00 10.35
C LEU A 114 -15.81 -1.58 9.09
N GLY A 115 -15.91 -0.28 8.82
CA GLY A 115 -16.54 0.25 7.61
C GLY A 115 -15.89 -0.21 6.31
N LEU A 116 -14.61 -0.63 6.34
CA LEU A 116 -13.97 -1.23 5.16
C LEU A 116 -14.64 -2.53 4.71
N ALA A 117 -15.25 -3.29 5.64
CA ALA A 117 -15.95 -4.52 5.32
C ALA A 117 -17.29 -4.28 4.60
N GLU A 118 -17.81 -3.05 4.65
CA GLU A 118 -19.08 -2.67 4.02
C GLU A 118 -18.90 -2.15 2.58
N ILE A 119 -17.66 -1.97 2.13
CA ILE A 119 -17.35 -1.49 0.77
C ILE A 119 -17.72 -2.58 -0.25
N SER A 120 -18.82 -2.38 -0.97
CA SER A 120 -19.35 -3.35 -1.93
C SER A 120 -18.41 -3.63 -3.11
N GLU A 121 -17.58 -2.67 -3.47
CA GLU A 121 -16.62 -2.73 -4.57
C GLU A 121 -15.30 -3.39 -4.17
N ALA A 122 -15.05 -3.58 -2.88
CA ALA A 122 -13.85 -4.23 -2.39
C ALA A 122 -13.87 -5.71 -2.79
N ALA A 123 -12.94 -6.10 -3.66
CA ALA A 123 -12.88 -7.43 -4.26
C ALA A 123 -11.64 -8.23 -3.86
N VAL A 124 -10.57 -7.54 -3.43
CA VAL A 124 -9.28 -8.15 -3.14
C VAL A 124 -8.75 -7.66 -1.80
N ILE A 125 -8.26 -8.60 -0.98
CA ILE A 125 -7.50 -8.31 0.22
C ILE A 125 -6.05 -8.72 -0.02
N VAL A 126 -5.13 -7.79 0.20
CA VAL A 126 -3.68 -8.05 0.15
C VAL A 126 -3.11 -7.86 1.53
N SER A 127 -2.19 -8.74 1.92
CA SER A 127 -1.43 -8.58 3.15
C SER A 127 -0.01 -9.07 2.91
N ASN A 128 0.96 -8.28 3.34
CA ASN A 128 2.33 -8.77 3.46
C ASN A 128 2.65 -8.87 4.95
N THR A 129 2.47 -10.06 5.50
CA THR A 129 3.01 -10.43 6.80
C THR A 129 4.38 -11.06 6.59
N THR A 130 5.39 -10.49 7.25
CA THR A 130 6.66 -11.19 7.39
C THR A 130 6.44 -12.48 8.19
N GLU A 131 7.45 -13.35 8.24
CA GLU A 131 7.36 -14.66 8.91
C GLU A 131 6.94 -14.57 10.39
N ALA A 132 7.09 -13.41 11.04
CA ALA A 132 6.64 -13.11 12.40
C ALA A 132 5.11 -12.87 12.55
N GLY A 133 4.35 -12.73 11.46
CA GLY A 133 2.91 -12.47 11.48
C GLY A 133 2.01 -13.71 11.46
N ARG A 134 2.59 -14.92 11.40
CA ARG A 134 1.82 -16.18 11.45
C ARG A 134 1.57 -16.60 12.90
N SER A 135 0.32 -16.50 13.35
CA SER A 135 -0.13 -17.21 14.56
C SER A 135 -0.65 -18.60 14.19
N THR A 136 -0.25 -19.63 14.94
CA THR A 136 -0.90 -20.94 14.86
C THR A 136 -2.31 -20.83 15.44
N CYS A 137 -3.32 -21.20 14.66
CA CYS A 137 -4.70 -21.17 15.10
C CYS A 137 -4.92 -22.18 16.25
N SER A 138 -5.02 -21.67 17.47
CA SER A 138 -5.76 -22.34 18.56
C SER A 138 -7.19 -21.79 18.55
N PRO A 139 -8.21 -22.60 18.86
CA PRO A 139 -9.61 -22.14 18.83
C PRO A 139 -9.80 -20.89 19.70
N PRO A 140 -10.65 -19.93 19.29
CA PRO A 140 -10.73 -18.63 19.94
C PRO A 140 -11.32 -18.75 21.35
N THR A 141 -10.57 -18.26 22.34
CA THR A 141 -11.12 -17.87 23.64
C THR A 141 -11.60 -16.43 23.52
N VAL A 142 -12.82 -16.16 24.00
CA VAL A 142 -13.53 -14.87 23.93
C VAL A 142 -12.70 -13.75 24.61
N ALA A 143 -11.87 -13.08 23.83
CA ALA A 143 -11.13 -11.86 24.16
C ALA A 143 -10.90 -11.08 22.86
N PRO A 144 -10.74 -9.74 22.90
CA PRO A 144 -10.53 -8.97 21.68
C PRO A 144 -9.32 -9.52 20.92
N PRO A 145 -9.45 -9.83 19.61
CA PRO A 145 -8.37 -10.45 18.88
C PRO A 145 -7.19 -9.49 18.79
N THR A 146 -6.01 -9.94 19.21
CA THR A 146 -4.76 -9.40 18.69
C THR A 146 -4.86 -9.48 17.16
N MET A 147 -4.74 -8.35 16.45
CA MET A 147 -4.74 -8.37 14.98
C MET A 147 -3.53 -9.16 14.49
N THR A 148 -3.73 -10.43 14.21
CA THR A 148 -2.75 -11.27 13.52
C THR A 148 -3.39 -11.84 12.26
N THR A 149 -2.97 -11.33 11.11
CA THR A 149 -3.33 -11.81 9.79
C THR A 149 -2.58 -13.12 9.48
N GLY A 150 -3.15 -14.25 9.91
CA GLY A 150 -2.63 -15.59 9.60
C GLY A 150 -3.36 -16.25 8.43
N TRP A 151 -2.68 -16.47 7.30
CA TRP A 151 -3.21 -17.23 6.16
C TRP A 151 -2.42 -18.54 5.98
N THR A 152 -3.12 -19.66 5.80
CA THR A 152 -2.50 -20.96 5.49
C THR A 152 -2.80 -21.32 4.03
N ALA A 153 -1.84 -21.13 3.13
CA ALA A 153 -1.87 -21.75 1.82
C ALA A 153 -1.38 -23.20 1.95
N ARG A 154 -2.21 -24.18 1.54
CA ARG A 154 -1.77 -25.57 1.35
C ARG A 154 -1.65 -25.81 -0.14
N SER A 155 -0.44 -26.05 -0.63
CA SER A 155 -0.28 -26.77 -1.89
C SER A 155 -0.74 -28.21 -1.68
N ARG A 156 -1.50 -28.76 -2.63
CA ARG A 156 -1.66 -30.21 -2.71
C ARG A 156 -0.33 -30.84 -3.07
#